data_AF-A0A5M8A2Z6-F1
#
_entry.id   AF-A0A5M8A2Z6-F1
#
_cell.length_a   1.000
_cell.length_b   1.000
_cell.length_c   1.000
_cell.angle_alpha   90.00
_cell.angle_beta   90.00
_cell.angle_gamma   90.00
#
_symmetry.space_group_name_H-M   'P 1'
#
loop_
_entity.id
_entity.type
_entity.pdbx_description
1 polymer ?
#
loop_
_entity_poly.entity_id
_entity_poly.type
_entity_poly.pdbx_seq_one_letter_code
_entity_poly.pdbx_strand_id
1 'polypeptide(L)'
;MSRPARRATRRLTLAVALCGLALAAACSSKPATPPPGAITDDRAVGDILVRFTPPAVDTSLQAGELLAQAKGPIRFVVKRPMSGGTWLVTAISPSPEATIEQAVTTLRALPRIEAAEADRRLTPSRPKPTGRDMPAN
;
A
#
# COMPACT_ATOMS: atom_id res chain seq x y z
N MET A 1 39.36 28.50 -69.45
CA MET A 1 38.88 27.13 -69.72
C MET A 1 39.56 26.19 -68.72
N SER A 2 38.77 25.47 -67.91
CA SER A 2 39.07 24.19 -67.22
C SER A 2 37.99 23.89 -66.17
N ARG A 3 37.14 22.90 -66.45
CA ARG A 3 36.38 22.06 -65.48
C ARG A 3 36.94 20.64 -65.69
N PRO A 4 36.92 19.67 -64.74
CA PRO A 4 35.88 19.41 -63.73
C PRO A 4 36.49 18.95 -62.36
N ALA A 5 35.75 18.71 -61.27
CA ALA A 5 35.14 17.42 -61.00
C ALA A 5 34.22 17.51 -59.76
N ARG A 6 32.92 17.39 -60.03
CA ARG A 6 31.86 17.20 -59.05
C ARG A 6 32.01 15.83 -58.40
N ARG A 7 32.58 15.76 -57.19
CA ARG A 7 32.54 14.56 -56.34
C ARG A 7 32.39 14.96 -54.87
N ALA A 8 31.21 15.41 -54.45
CA ALA A 8 30.91 15.51 -53.01
C ALA A 8 29.43 15.63 -52.64
N THR A 9 28.48 15.54 -53.57
CA THR A 9 27.11 16.05 -53.31
C THR A 9 26.03 14.96 -53.38
N ARG A 10 26.24 13.79 -52.75
CA ARG A 10 25.19 12.76 -52.61
C ARG A 10 25.33 11.89 -51.34
N ARG A 11 25.60 12.48 -50.17
CA ARG A 11 25.59 11.72 -48.89
C ARG A 11 25.00 12.51 -47.72
N LEU A 12 23.94 13.30 -47.93
CA LEU A 12 23.38 14.10 -46.83
C LEU A 12 21.84 14.17 -46.80
N THR A 13 21.15 13.14 -47.28
CA THR A 13 19.67 13.09 -47.26
C THR A 13 19.12 11.73 -46.81
N LEU A 14 19.83 11.02 -45.92
CA LEU A 14 19.32 9.76 -45.35
C LEU A 14 19.45 9.64 -43.82
N ALA A 15 19.79 10.74 -43.12
CA ALA A 15 19.95 10.72 -41.66
C ALA A 15 18.74 11.31 -40.91
N VAL A 16 17.84 12.05 -41.57
CA VAL A 16 16.76 12.79 -40.89
C VAL A 16 15.45 11.99 -40.82
N ALA A 17 15.22 11.04 -41.73
CA ALA A 17 13.96 10.29 -41.78
C ALA A 17 13.86 9.16 -40.73
N LEU A 18 14.97 8.69 -40.15
CA LEU A 18 14.99 7.60 -39.18
C LEU A 18 14.77 8.04 -37.72
N CYS A 19 14.89 9.33 -37.40
CA CYS A 19 14.59 9.85 -36.06
C CYS A 19 13.10 10.13 -35.83
N GLY A 20 12.28 10.21 -36.88
CA GLY A 20 10.85 10.55 -36.75
C GLY A 20 9.95 9.39 -36.31
N LEU A 21 10.28 8.14 -36.69
CA LEU A 21 9.43 6.98 -36.37
C LEU A 21 9.67 6.37 -34.98
N ALA A 22 10.73 6.75 -34.28
CA ALA A 22 11.00 6.23 -32.93
C ALA A 22 10.13 6.91 -31.83
N LEU A 23 9.54 8.07 -32.11
CA LEU A 23 8.74 8.83 -31.13
C LEU A 23 7.28 8.37 -31.03
N ALA A 24 6.74 7.67 -32.03
CA ALA A 24 5.34 7.25 -32.03
C ALA A 24 5.07 5.91 -31.31
N ALA A 25 6.11 5.12 -31.03
CA ALA A 25 5.97 3.82 -30.35
C ALA A 25 6.09 3.88 -28.81
N ALA A 26 6.40 5.06 -28.25
CA ALA A 26 6.68 5.21 -26.82
C ALA A 26 5.45 5.55 -25.95
N CYS A 27 4.29 5.82 -26.54
CA CYS A 27 3.10 6.27 -25.80
C CYS A 27 1.99 5.20 -25.79
N SER A 28 2.29 4.02 -25.26
CA SER A 28 1.25 3.16 -24.70
C SER A 28 1.59 2.83 -23.25
N SER A 29 1.66 3.87 -22.43
CA SER A 29 1.77 3.78 -20.98
C SER A 29 0.41 3.42 -20.38
N LYS A 30 -0.10 2.21 -20.64
CA LYS A 30 -1.00 1.63 -19.64
C LYS A 30 -0.11 1.28 -18.45
N PRO A 31 -0.37 1.81 -17.24
CA PRO A 31 0.39 1.43 -16.06
C PRO A 31 0.34 -0.10 -15.95
N ALA A 32 1.50 -0.75 -15.96
CA ALA A 32 1.57 -2.17 -15.69
C ALA A 32 0.92 -2.40 -14.32
N THR A 33 -0.04 -3.33 -14.24
CA THR A 33 -0.62 -3.72 -12.97
C THR A 33 0.53 -4.12 -12.04
N PRO A 34 0.68 -3.48 -10.87
CA PRO A 34 1.82 -3.75 -10.00
C PRO A 34 1.86 -5.26 -9.68
N PRO A 35 3.06 -5.86 -9.59
CA PRO A 35 3.16 -7.25 -9.20
C PRO A 35 2.52 -7.46 -7.81
N PRO A 36 1.94 -8.64 -7.53
CA PRO A 36 1.42 -8.95 -6.20
C PRO A 36 2.51 -8.71 -5.14
N GLY A 37 2.27 -7.77 -4.23
CA GLY A 37 3.24 -7.38 -3.19
C GLY A 37 4.11 -6.16 -3.52
N ALA A 38 3.93 -5.51 -4.66
CA ALA A 38 4.51 -4.19 -4.90
C ALA A 38 4.09 -3.19 -3.81
N ILE A 39 4.97 -2.24 -3.48
CA ILE A 39 4.61 -1.06 -2.69
C ILE A 39 3.63 -0.26 -3.54
N THR A 40 2.35 -0.57 -3.37
CA THR A 40 1.22 0.17 -3.89
C THR A 40 1.16 1.52 -3.18
N ASP A 41 0.49 2.53 -3.75
CA ASP A 41 0.20 3.84 -3.12
C ASP A 41 -0.71 3.73 -1.87
N ASP A 42 -0.75 2.55 -1.27
CA ASP A 42 -1.51 2.24 -0.07
C ASP A 42 -0.96 2.99 1.13
N ARG A 43 -1.85 3.77 1.73
CA ARG A 43 -1.58 4.51 2.96
C ARG A 43 -2.13 3.73 4.13
N ALA A 44 -1.46 3.84 5.27
CA ALA A 44 -1.99 3.34 6.52
C ALA A 44 -3.22 4.17 6.91
N VAL A 45 -4.36 3.48 7.07
CA VAL A 45 -5.62 4.06 7.57
C VAL A 45 -5.61 4.06 9.10
N GLY A 46 -5.13 2.97 9.71
CA GLY A 46 -5.00 2.84 11.16
C GLY A 46 -4.90 1.39 11.62
N ASP A 47 -4.67 1.21 12.91
CA ASP A 47 -4.58 -0.09 13.56
C ASP A 47 -5.92 -0.50 14.17
N ILE A 48 -6.20 -1.80 14.15
CA ILE A 48 -7.45 -2.42 14.58
C ILE A 48 -7.12 -3.66 15.40
N LEU A 49 -7.77 -3.79 16.55
CA LEU A 49 -7.80 -5.01 17.35
C LEU A 49 -8.94 -5.90 16.85
N VAL A 50 -8.60 -7.13 16.47
CA VAL A 50 -9.52 -8.09 15.87
C VAL A 50 -9.56 -9.38 16.68
N ARG A 51 -10.75 -9.82 17.09
CA ARG A 51 -10.97 -11.13 17.70
C ARG A 51 -11.78 -12.01 16.76
N PHE A 52 -11.32 -13.25 16.58
CA PHE A 52 -11.98 -14.22 15.70
C PHE A 52 -12.91 -15.11 16.50
N THR A 53 -14.02 -15.52 15.89
CA THR A 53 -14.86 -16.59 16.44
C THR A 53 -14.12 -17.93 16.36
N PRO A 54 -14.45 -18.91 17.22
CA PRO A 54 -13.85 -20.25 17.17
C PRO A 54 -13.96 -20.93 15.79
N PRO A 55 -13.04 -21.84 15.42
CA PRO A 55 -11.84 -22.28 16.15
C PRO A 55 -10.76 -21.20 16.31
N ALA A 56 -9.81 -21.43 17.22
CA ALA A 56 -8.69 -20.52 17.46
C ALA A 56 -7.89 -20.26 16.18
N VAL A 57 -7.36 -19.04 16.08
CA VAL A 57 -6.48 -18.59 15.01
C VAL A 57 -5.11 -18.39 15.62
N ASP A 58 -4.18 -19.28 15.28
CA ASP A 58 -2.90 -19.41 15.99
C ASP A 58 -1.72 -18.84 15.19
N THR A 59 -1.91 -18.56 13.91
CA THR A 59 -0.84 -18.07 13.02
C THR A 59 -1.27 -16.83 12.24
N SER A 60 -0.28 -15.97 11.93
CA SER A 60 -0.51 -14.77 11.12
C SER A 60 -1.01 -15.11 9.71
N LEU A 61 -0.63 -16.28 9.17
CA LEU A 61 -1.09 -16.76 7.87
C LEU A 61 -2.60 -17.04 7.90
N GLN A 62 -3.07 -17.83 8.87
CA GLN A 62 -4.50 -18.11 9.04
C GLN A 62 -5.31 -16.83 9.27
N ALA A 63 -4.82 -15.92 10.11
CA ALA A 63 -5.44 -14.62 10.32
C ALA A 63 -5.53 -13.84 8.99
N GLY A 64 -4.44 -13.81 8.22
CA GLY A 64 -4.39 -13.16 6.91
C GLY A 64 -5.38 -13.75 5.91
N GLU A 65 -5.50 -15.08 5.84
CA GLU A 65 -6.45 -15.77 4.97
C GLU A 65 -7.92 -15.45 5.31
N LEU A 66 -8.25 -15.37 6.60
CA LEU A 66 -9.59 -14.96 7.05
C LEU A 66 -9.89 -13.50 6.68
N LEU A 67 -8.92 -12.61 6.87
CA LEU A 67 -9.08 -11.17 6.58
C LEU A 67 -9.05 -10.86 5.08
N ALA A 68 -8.38 -11.68 4.26
CA ALA A 68 -8.35 -11.56 2.80
C ALA A 68 -9.74 -11.76 2.15
N GLN A 69 -10.71 -12.29 2.90
CA GLN A 69 -12.09 -12.42 2.46
C GLN A 69 -12.82 -11.07 2.39
N ALA A 70 -12.31 -10.05 3.10
CA ALA A 70 -12.84 -8.70 3.04
C ALA A 70 -12.89 -8.18 1.61
N LYS A 71 -14.00 -7.50 1.28
CA LYS A 71 -14.22 -6.89 -0.03
C LYS A 71 -14.08 -5.39 0.05
N GLY A 72 -13.69 -4.79 -1.06
CA GLY A 72 -13.55 -3.34 -1.20
C GLY A 72 -12.09 -2.88 -1.25
N PRO A 73 -11.87 -1.56 -1.19
CA PRO A 73 -10.56 -0.97 -1.41
C PRO A 73 -9.63 -1.07 -0.20
N ILE A 74 -10.16 -1.37 0.99
CA ILE A 74 -9.38 -1.49 2.23
C ILE A 74 -8.83 -2.92 2.32
N ARG A 75 -7.51 -3.02 2.51
CA ARG A 75 -6.80 -4.27 2.74
C ARG A 75 -6.31 -4.33 4.18
N PHE A 76 -6.08 -5.54 4.67
CA PHE A 76 -5.74 -5.78 6.07
C PHE A 76 -4.42 -6.52 6.18
N VAL A 77 -3.47 -5.94 6.91
CA VAL A 77 -2.15 -6.51 7.15
C VAL A 77 -2.04 -6.94 8.60
N VAL A 78 -1.82 -8.24 8.83
CA VAL A 78 -1.65 -8.78 10.18
C VAL A 78 -0.27 -8.40 10.72
N LYS A 79 -0.23 -7.75 11.88
CA LYS A 79 1.02 -7.37 12.56
C LYS A 79 1.50 -8.45 13.52
N ARG A 80 0.67 -8.80 14.50
CA ARG A 80 1.03 -9.75 15.58
C ARG A 80 -0.19 -10.26 16.33
N PRO A 81 -0.09 -11.44 16.98
CA PRO A 81 -1.08 -11.85 17.98
C PRO A 81 -0.96 -10.98 19.24
N MET A 82 -2.08 -10.83 19.94
CA MET A 82 -2.23 -10.19 21.24
C MET A 82 -2.77 -11.23 22.24
N SER A 83 -2.83 -10.89 23.52
CA SER A 83 -3.45 -11.76 24.53
C SER A 83 -4.95 -11.94 24.27
N GLY A 84 -5.52 -13.05 24.77
CA GLY A 84 -6.96 -13.31 24.68
C GLY A 84 -7.48 -13.59 23.26
N GLY A 85 -6.66 -14.16 22.38
CA GLY A 85 -7.07 -14.53 21.01
C GLY A 85 -7.32 -13.34 20.08
N THR A 86 -6.86 -12.14 20.47
CA THR A 86 -6.97 -10.93 19.68
C THR A 86 -5.74 -10.75 18.79
N TRP A 87 -5.87 -10.08 17.67
CA TRP A 87 -4.81 -9.79 16.71
C TRP A 87 -4.75 -8.29 16.43
N LEU A 88 -3.53 -7.75 16.34
CA LEU A 88 -3.33 -6.38 15.87
C LEU A 88 -3.18 -6.40 14.34
N VAL A 89 -4.02 -5.63 13.66
CA VAL A 89 -4.13 -5.58 12.21
C VAL A 89 -4.08 -4.12 11.75
N THR A 90 -3.33 -3.84 10.70
CA THR A 90 -3.34 -2.51 10.06
C THR A 90 -4.24 -2.52 8.85
N ALA A 91 -5.17 -1.57 8.79
CA ALA A 91 -5.92 -1.26 7.60
C ALA A 91 -5.07 -0.36 6.68
N ILE A 92 -4.98 -0.74 5.41
CA ILE A 92 -4.30 0.04 4.37
C ILE A 92 -5.24 0.24 3.18
N SER A 93 -5.11 1.37 2.49
CA SER A 93 -5.96 1.70 1.34
C SER A 93 -5.23 2.64 0.37
N PRO A 94 -5.44 2.52 -0.96
CA PRO A 94 -4.89 3.46 -1.93
C PRO A 94 -5.72 4.75 -1.97
N SER A 95 -6.96 4.72 -1.45
CA SER A 95 -7.84 5.88 -1.36
C SER A 95 -7.46 6.77 -0.17
N PRO A 96 -7.22 8.09 -0.38
CA PRO A 96 -6.95 9.02 0.71
C PRO A 96 -8.18 9.29 1.60
N GLU A 97 -9.38 9.01 1.10
CA GLU A 97 -10.65 9.21 1.82
C GLU A 97 -11.06 7.99 2.66
N ALA A 98 -10.25 6.92 2.68
CA ALA A 98 -10.55 5.73 3.47
C ALA A 98 -10.45 6.03 4.96
N THR A 99 -11.48 5.65 5.72
CA THR A 99 -11.57 5.90 7.16
C THR A 99 -11.40 4.63 7.98
N ILE A 100 -10.96 4.78 9.23
CA ILE A 100 -10.81 3.65 10.14
C ILE A 100 -12.18 3.05 10.50
N GLU A 101 -13.24 3.86 10.55
CA GLU A 101 -14.62 3.42 10.79
C GLU A 101 -15.11 2.52 9.65
N GLN A 102 -14.79 2.86 8.41
CA GLN A 102 -15.10 2.03 7.25
C GLN A 102 -14.34 0.69 7.31
N ALA A 103 -13.07 0.73 7.72
CA ALA A 103 -12.25 -0.48 7.88
C ALA A 103 -12.84 -1.41 8.96
N VAL A 104 -13.20 -0.86 10.13
CA VAL A 104 -13.84 -1.61 11.22
C VAL A 104 -15.18 -2.19 10.77
N THR A 105 -16.00 -1.42 10.06
CA THR A 105 -17.29 -1.88 9.54
C THR A 105 -17.12 -3.04 8.56
N THR A 106 -16.13 -2.93 7.65
CA THR A 106 -15.78 -4.00 6.70
C THR A 106 -15.40 -5.29 7.43
N LEU A 107 -14.60 -5.21 8.49
CA LEU A 107 -14.20 -6.39 9.27
C LEU A 107 -15.37 -7.00 10.03
N ARG A 108 -16.23 -6.20 10.66
CA ARG A 108 -17.41 -6.70 11.40
C ARG A 108 -18.41 -7.41 10.51
N ALA A 109 -18.41 -7.14 9.21
CA ALA A 109 -19.25 -7.84 8.25
C ALA A 109 -18.74 -9.25 7.89
N LEU A 110 -17.51 -9.61 8.28
CA LEU A 110 -16.96 -10.95 8.01
C LEU A 110 -17.49 -12.00 9.00
N PRO A 111 -17.81 -13.22 8.52
CA PRO A 111 -18.47 -14.23 9.35
C PRO A 111 -17.59 -14.80 10.49
N ARG A 112 -16.26 -14.75 10.35
CA ARG A 112 -15.31 -15.25 11.36
C ARG A 112 -14.81 -14.18 12.33
N ILE A 113 -15.36 -12.98 12.28
CA ILE A 113 -14.99 -11.87 13.16
C ILE A 113 -16.00 -11.79 14.29
N GLU A 114 -15.52 -11.98 15.52
CA GLU A 114 -16.33 -11.82 16.73
C GLU A 114 -16.38 -10.35 17.14
N ALA A 115 -15.23 -9.67 17.09
CA ALA A 115 -15.10 -8.26 17.42
C ALA A 115 -14.00 -7.61 16.59
N ALA A 116 -14.21 -6.35 16.22
CA ALA A 116 -13.19 -5.50 15.63
C ALA A 116 -13.34 -4.07 16.17
N GLU A 117 -12.25 -3.49 16.64
CA GLU A 117 -12.22 -2.16 17.26
C GLU A 117 -10.96 -1.41 16.86
N ALA A 118 -11.07 -0.11 16.57
CA ALA A 118 -9.90 0.70 16.27
C ALA A 118 -8.97 0.77 17.49
N ASP A 119 -7.67 0.61 17.27
CA ASP A 119 -6.64 0.78 18.30
C ASP A 119 -6.48 2.28 18.61
N ARG A 120 -7.26 2.76 19.57
CA ARG A 120 -7.29 4.18 19.95
C ARG A 120 -6.06 4.49 20.80
N ARG A 121 -5.32 5.53 20.39
CA ARG A 121 -4.29 6.12 21.26
C ARG A 121 -4.95 6.66 22.52
N LEU A 122 -4.58 6.08 23.67
CA LEU A 122 -4.94 6.63 24.96
C LEU A 122 -4.13 7.90 25.20
N THR A 123 -4.81 9.03 25.35
CA THR A 123 -4.19 10.25 25.85
C THR A 123 -3.99 10.09 27.36
N PRO A 124 -2.78 10.32 27.90
CA PRO A 124 -2.56 10.32 29.34
C PRO A 124 -3.49 11.33 30.01
N SER A 125 -4.20 10.89 31.05
CA SER A 125 -5.09 11.77 31.83
C SER A 125 -4.34 12.84 32.62
N ARG A 126 -3.04 12.64 32.84
CA ARG A 126 -2.16 13.57 33.55
C ARG A 126 -0.95 13.91 32.69
N PRO A 127 -0.52 15.18 32.61
CA PRO A 127 0.76 15.52 32.02
C PRO A 127 1.89 14.79 32.77
N LYS A 128 2.95 14.43 32.04
CA LYS A 128 4.15 13.81 32.63
C LYS A 128 4.63 14.69 33.80
N PRO A 129 4.85 14.15 35.01
CA PRO A 129 5.41 14.93 36.11
C PRO A 129 6.75 15.54 35.68
N THR A 130 6.88 16.85 35.75
CA THR A 130 8.13 17.58 35.50
C THR A 130 8.70 18.01 36.84
N GLY A 131 9.38 17.09 37.54
CA GLY A 131 9.85 17.37 38.90
C GLY A 131 10.90 16.37 39.39
N ARG A 132 11.43 16.68 40.58
CA ARG A 132 12.51 15.96 41.26
C ARG A 132 12.22 14.47 41.50
N ASP A 133 10.94 14.09 41.53
CA ASP A 133 10.49 12.72 41.79
C ASP A 133 10.55 11.79 40.57
N MET A 134 11.14 12.24 39.46
CA MET A 134 11.36 11.40 38.28
C MET A 134 12.64 10.58 38.48
N PRO A 135 12.56 9.23 38.48
CA PRO A 135 13.78 8.42 38.49
C PRO A 135 14.58 8.69 37.22
N ALA A 136 15.89 8.90 37.37
CA ALA A 136 16.80 8.91 36.24
C ALA A 136 16.89 7.49 35.68
N ASN A 137 16.72 7.35 34.36
CA ASN A 137 16.88 6.07 33.65
C ASN A 137 18.31 5.55 33.74
#